data_AF-P94843-F1
#
_entry.id   AF-P94843-F1
#
_cell.length_a   1.000
_cell.length_b   1.000
_cell.length_c   1.000
_cell.angle_alpha   90.00
_cell.angle_beta   90.00
_cell.angle_gamma   90.00
#
_symmetry.space_group_name_H-M   'P 1'
#
loop_
_entity.id
_entity.type
_entity.pdbx_description
1 polymer ?
#
loop_
_entity_poly.entity_id
_entity_poly.type
_entity_poly.pdbx_seq_one_letter_code
_entity_poly.pdbx_strand_id
1 'polypeptide(L)'
;MGNHFSKLGFVLAALGSAIGLGHIWRFPYMTGVSGGGAFVLLFLFLSLSVGAAMFIAEMLLGQSTQKNVIEAFLDKKDASSIASHIHLEVIKEKLLAKPPLKQSAMGVFNHIEDAMNAVYKTMSGGVTPVAMEFLDNLSIKAVEERFSKGLPKDAGAILITQVDGVVKEQIAWQLNEIEKHFKANGCVDFKAAQNEQEEQDLWFSRRNASQSISVYGKKKLNEDVTVPRASLPSLLQEVAKISQKYGFKIPCFGHTGDGNVHVNIMLEDPKRDLEKGHEAMEEIFQAAISLEGTLSGEHGIGLSKAKFMPLAFNHSEMELFRNIKKALDPNNILNPFKMGL
;
A
#
# COMPACT_ATOMS: atom_id res chain seq x y z
N MET A 1 -23.20 20.84 48.51
CA MET A 1 -23.06 19.36 48.44
C MET A 1 -21.84 19.07 47.60
N GLY A 2 -20.77 18.55 48.20
CA GLY A 2 -19.50 18.31 47.53
C GLY A 2 -19.59 17.12 46.60
N ASN A 3 -19.44 17.35 45.29
CA ASN A 3 -19.32 16.29 44.30
C ASN A 3 -17.89 15.73 44.36
N HIS A 4 -17.66 14.74 45.21
CA HIS A 4 -16.50 13.87 45.10
C HIS A 4 -16.71 12.93 43.91
N PHE A 5 -16.52 13.45 42.69
CA PHE A 5 -16.22 12.56 41.56
C PHE A 5 -14.82 12.01 41.81
N SER A 6 -14.74 10.75 42.25
CA SER A 6 -13.44 10.13 42.54
C SER A 6 -12.61 10.10 41.25
N LYS A 7 -11.28 10.25 41.35
CA LYS A 7 -10.38 10.14 40.19
C LYS A 7 -10.63 8.85 39.40
N LEU A 8 -11.01 7.77 40.11
CA LEU A 8 -11.40 6.50 39.53
C LEU A 8 -12.72 6.60 38.74
N GLY A 9 -13.74 7.28 39.27
CA GLY A 9 -15.02 7.49 38.58
C GLY A 9 -14.88 8.30 37.30
N PHE A 10 -13.98 9.30 37.27
CA PHE A 10 -13.70 10.07 36.07
C PHE A 10 -12.99 9.23 34.99
N VAL A 11 -11.97 8.45 35.37
CA VAL A 11 -11.24 7.55 34.45
C VAL A 11 -12.17 6.49 33.86
N LEU A 12 -13.07 5.92 34.65
CA LEU A 12 -14.04 4.92 34.18
C LEU A 12 -15.09 5.53 33.24
N ALA A 13 -15.52 6.78 33.47
CA ALA A 13 -16.44 7.48 32.58
C ALA A 13 -15.77 7.83 31.23
N ALA A 14 -14.50 8.24 31.25
CA ALA A 14 -13.72 8.53 30.04
C ALA A 14 -13.43 7.26 29.21
N LEU A 15 -13.05 6.15 29.85
CA LEU A 15 -12.92 4.85 29.17
C LEU A 15 -14.26 4.37 28.58
N GLY A 16 -15.36 4.60 29.30
CA GLY A 16 -16.71 4.33 28.82
C GLY A 16 -17.12 5.14 27.60
N SER A 17 -16.62 6.37 27.44
CA SER A 17 -16.91 7.19 26.25
C SER A 17 -16.05 6.79 25.05
N ALA A 18 -14.78 6.42 25.26
CA ALA A 18 -13.85 6.04 24.20
C ALA A 18 -14.16 4.66 23.58
N ILE A 19 -14.64 3.71 24.38
CA ILE A 19 -14.89 2.31 23.96
C ILE A 19 -16.39 2.03 23.76
N GLY A 20 -17.26 2.94 24.23
CA GLY A 20 -18.70 2.78 24.27
C GLY A 20 -19.15 1.97 25.49
N LEU A 21 -19.94 2.60 26.37
CA LEU A 21 -20.43 2.02 27.63
C LEU A 21 -21.11 0.65 27.44
N GLY A 22 -21.76 0.41 26.29
CA GLY A 22 -22.38 -0.88 25.97
C GLY A 22 -21.39 -2.04 25.81
N HIS A 23 -20.15 -1.78 25.38
CA HIS A 23 -19.12 -2.82 25.17
C HIS A 23 -18.45 -3.25 26.46
N ILE A 24 -18.40 -2.39 27.48
CA ILE A 24 -17.81 -2.70 28.79
C ILE A 24 -18.59 -3.81 29.52
N TRP A 25 -19.91 -3.90 29.31
CA TRP A 25 -20.75 -4.87 30.02
C TRP A 25 -21.22 -6.03 29.14
N ARG A 26 -21.55 -5.77 27.87
CA ARG A 26 -22.10 -6.80 26.97
C ARG A 26 -21.06 -7.78 26.48
N PHE A 27 -19.84 -7.33 26.19
CA PHE A 27 -18.77 -8.20 25.70
C PHE A 27 -18.29 -9.20 26.78
N PRO A 28 -18.01 -8.77 28.04
CA PRO A 28 -17.67 -9.72 29.11
C PRO A 28 -18.80 -10.69 29.46
N TYR A 29 -20.05 -10.23 29.41
CA TYR A 29 -21.21 -11.10 29.60
C TYR A 29 -21.28 -12.19 28.51
N MET A 30 -21.28 -11.79 27.23
CA MET A 30 -21.40 -12.74 26.10
C MET A 30 -20.24 -13.74 26.02
N THR A 31 -19.02 -13.30 26.32
CA THR A 31 -17.82 -14.16 26.36
C THR A 31 -17.84 -15.09 27.58
N GLY A 32 -18.36 -14.64 28.72
CA GLY A 32 -18.58 -15.49 29.91
C GLY A 32 -19.57 -16.63 29.66
N VAL A 33 -20.71 -16.35 29.00
CA VAL A 33 -21.70 -17.40 28.69
C VAL A 33 -21.21 -18.37 27.59
N SER A 34 -20.26 -17.94 26.76
CA SER A 34 -19.73 -18.71 25.62
C SER A 34 -18.36 -19.35 25.87
N GLY A 35 -17.88 -19.39 27.12
CA GLY A 35 -16.62 -20.06 27.50
C GLY A 35 -15.32 -19.32 27.16
N GLY A 36 -15.40 -18.05 26.73
CA GLY A 36 -14.28 -17.22 26.27
C GLY A 36 -13.68 -16.28 27.31
N GLY A 37 -13.78 -16.57 28.61
CA GLY A 37 -13.41 -15.64 29.69
C GLY A 37 -11.99 -15.06 29.62
N ALA A 38 -11.03 -15.77 29.02
CA ALA A 38 -9.67 -15.26 28.79
C ALA A 38 -9.61 -14.05 27.82
N PHE A 39 -10.54 -13.95 26.86
CA PHE A 39 -10.63 -12.80 25.95
C PHE A 39 -11.08 -11.53 26.66
N VAL A 40 -11.75 -11.63 27.80
CA VAL A 40 -12.11 -10.47 28.64
C VAL A 40 -10.86 -9.82 29.20
N LEU A 41 -9.88 -10.62 29.63
CA LEU A 41 -8.61 -10.10 30.15
C LEU A 41 -7.81 -9.39 29.04
N LEU A 42 -7.79 -9.96 27.84
CA LEU A 42 -7.16 -9.33 26.67
C LEU A 42 -7.89 -8.03 26.26
N PHE A 43 -9.23 -8.05 26.23
CA PHE A 43 -10.03 -6.88 25.92
C PHE A 43 -9.85 -5.77 26.95
N LEU A 44 -9.85 -6.09 28.25
CA LEU A 44 -9.59 -5.12 29.31
C LEU A 44 -8.16 -4.57 29.22
N PHE A 45 -7.18 -5.42 28.92
CA PHE A 45 -5.80 -5.00 28.73
C PHE A 45 -5.66 -4.03 27.56
N LEU A 46 -6.20 -4.36 26.38
CA LEU A 46 -6.17 -3.50 25.19
C LEU A 46 -6.98 -2.22 25.41
N SER A 47 -8.13 -2.31 26.06
CA SER A 47 -8.98 -1.15 26.40
C SER A 47 -8.27 -0.19 27.34
N LEU A 48 -7.56 -0.72 28.34
CA LEU A 48 -6.78 0.09 29.28
C LEU A 48 -5.51 0.63 28.62
N SER A 49 -4.80 -0.15 27.81
CA SER A 49 -3.54 0.30 27.20
C SER A 49 -3.77 1.32 26.08
N VAL A 50 -4.66 1.02 25.15
CA VAL A 50 -5.01 1.91 24.03
C VAL A 50 -5.85 3.09 24.53
N GLY A 51 -6.83 2.84 25.40
CA GLY A 51 -7.67 3.88 25.97
C GLY A 51 -6.89 4.85 26.85
N ALA A 52 -5.95 4.38 27.68
CA ALA A 52 -5.08 5.27 28.45
C ALA A 52 -4.13 6.06 27.56
N ALA A 53 -3.56 5.45 26.52
CA ALA A 53 -2.70 6.15 25.56
C ALA A 53 -3.47 7.28 24.83
N MET A 54 -4.70 7.00 24.38
CA MET A 54 -5.57 8.02 23.77
C MET A 54 -5.94 9.13 24.75
N PHE A 55 -6.29 8.78 25.99
CA PHE A 55 -6.61 9.76 27.03
C PHE A 55 -5.42 10.66 27.40
N ILE A 56 -4.21 10.10 27.49
CA ILE A 56 -2.98 10.87 27.72
C ILE A 56 -2.71 11.81 26.55
N ALA A 57 -2.86 11.33 25.30
CA ALA A 57 -2.71 12.17 24.12
C ALA A 57 -3.72 13.33 24.10
N GLU A 58 -4.97 13.06 24.49
CA GLU A 58 -6.04 14.05 24.59
C GLU A 58 -5.74 15.11 25.67
N MET A 59 -5.25 14.69 26.84
CA MET A 59 -4.82 15.60 27.91
C MET A 59 -3.64 16.49 27.49
N LEU A 60 -2.64 15.92 26.81
CA LEU A 60 -1.47 16.67 26.33
C LEU A 60 -1.84 17.70 25.25
N LEU A 61 -2.74 17.33 24.34
CA LEU A 61 -3.35 18.25 23.38
C LEU A 61 -4.08 19.41 24.07
N GLY A 62 -4.94 19.09 25.05
CA GLY A 62 -5.69 20.09 25.80
C GLY A 62 -4.78 21.04 26.58
N GLN A 63 -3.72 20.53 27.22
CA GLN A 63 -2.76 21.36 27.96
C GLN A 63 -1.90 22.24 27.06
N SER A 64 -1.40 21.70 25.93
CA SER A 64 -0.55 22.46 25.02
C SER A 64 -1.30 23.54 24.25
N THR A 65 -2.59 23.36 23.99
CA THR A 65 -3.41 24.31 23.23
C THR A 65 -4.31 25.19 24.11
N GLN A 66 -4.53 24.81 25.37
CA GLN A 66 -5.52 25.42 26.28
C GLN A 66 -6.95 25.47 25.68
N LYS A 67 -7.25 24.52 24.78
CA LYS A 67 -8.53 24.43 24.06
C LYS A 67 -9.11 23.03 24.18
N ASN A 68 -10.42 22.90 23.92
CA ASN A 68 -11.02 21.57 23.79
C ASN A 68 -10.53 20.88 22.50
N VAL A 69 -10.62 19.55 22.45
CA VAL A 69 -10.02 18.74 21.38
C VAL A 69 -10.54 19.13 20.01
N ILE A 70 -11.85 19.39 19.89
CA ILE A 70 -12.49 19.74 18.62
C ILE A 70 -11.96 21.09 18.12
N GLU A 71 -11.86 22.09 19.00
CA GLU A 71 -11.28 23.39 18.65
C GLU A 71 -9.78 23.31 18.34
N ALA A 72 -9.02 22.49 19.06
CA ALA A 72 -7.60 22.25 18.79
C ALA A 72 -7.37 21.61 17.41
N PHE A 73 -8.29 20.76 16.95
CA PHE A 73 -8.29 20.16 15.62
C PHE A 73 -8.74 21.12 14.51
N LEU A 74 -9.68 22.02 14.78
CA LEU A 74 -10.25 22.95 13.79
C LEU A 74 -9.38 24.18 13.54
N ASP A 75 -8.62 24.63 14.54
CA ASP A 75 -7.81 25.86 14.46
C ASP A 75 -6.49 25.65 13.68
N LYS A 76 -6.07 24.41 13.47
CA LYS A 76 -5.02 24.06 12.51
C LYS A 76 -5.66 23.72 11.17
N LYS A 77 -5.48 24.60 10.17
CA LYS A 77 -5.85 24.37 8.76
C LYS A 77 -5.23 23.10 8.13
N ASP A 78 -4.35 22.40 8.84
CA ASP A 78 -3.87 21.06 8.48
C ASP A 78 -4.31 20.02 9.53
N ALA A 79 -5.56 19.59 9.46
CA ALA A 79 -6.03 18.41 10.19
C ALA A 79 -5.28 17.12 9.78
N SER A 80 -4.59 17.13 8.63
CA SER A 80 -3.69 16.06 8.18
C SER A 80 -2.37 16.00 8.95
N SER A 81 -1.90 17.11 9.52
CA SER A 81 -0.60 17.17 10.21
C SER A 81 -0.68 16.76 11.69
N ILE A 82 -1.86 16.80 12.31
CA ILE A 82 -2.02 16.34 13.70
C ILE A 82 -2.08 14.80 13.75
N ALA A 83 -2.71 14.15 12.77
CA ALA A 83 -2.67 12.70 12.64
C ALA A 83 -1.24 12.18 12.49
N SER A 84 -0.36 12.92 11.80
CA SER A 84 1.05 12.58 11.67
C SER A 84 1.88 12.91 12.92
N HIS A 85 1.62 14.01 13.62
CA HIS A 85 2.39 14.36 14.83
C HIS A 85 2.02 13.53 16.07
N ILE A 86 0.74 13.18 16.25
CA ILE A 86 0.31 12.31 17.37
C ILE A 86 0.70 10.85 17.12
N HIS A 87 0.76 10.40 15.86
CA HIS A 87 1.35 9.10 15.53
C HIS A 87 2.87 9.07 15.81
N LEU A 88 3.60 10.15 15.54
CA LEU A 88 5.07 10.13 15.64
C LEU A 88 5.60 10.18 17.08
N GLU A 89 4.88 10.77 18.04
CA GLU A 89 5.34 10.77 19.44
C GLU A 89 4.89 9.54 20.25
N VAL A 90 3.75 8.93 19.92
CA VAL A 90 3.25 7.72 20.60
C VAL A 90 3.87 6.44 20.01
N ILE A 91 4.27 6.44 18.74
CA ILE A 91 5.08 5.37 18.14
C ILE A 91 6.57 5.65 18.40
N LYS A 92 6.94 5.77 19.67
CA LYS A 92 8.33 5.63 20.14
C LYS A 92 8.64 4.20 20.60
N GLU A 93 7.72 3.26 20.41
CA GLU A 93 7.91 1.84 20.68
C GLU A 93 8.34 1.07 19.41
N LYS A 94 9.59 0.58 19.43
CA LYS A 94 10.24 -0.33 18.47
C LYS A 94 10.35 0.14 17.01
N LEU A 95 11.07 1.23 16.78
CA LEU A 95 11.73 1.43 15.49
C LEU A 95 12.80 0.34 15.32
N LEU A 96 12.78 -0.38 14.19
CA LEU A 96 13.90 -1.23 13.81
C LEU A 96 15.15 -0.37 13.65
N ALA A 97 16.28 -0.85 14.17
CA ALA A 97 17.54 -0.16 13.98
C ALA A 97 17.83 -0.07 12.48
N LYS A 98 18.05 1.16 11.97
CA LYS A 98 18.42 1.39 10.58
C LYS A 98 19.67 0.57 10.26
N PRO A 99 19.63 -0.36 9.30
CA PRO A 99 20.81 -1.15 8.97
C PRO A 99 21.96 -0.24 8.49
N PRO A 100 23.20 -0.47 8.95
CA PRO A 100 24.33 0.38 8.63
C PRO A 100 24.78 0.24 7.17
N LEU A 101 24.43 -0.87 6.51
CA LEU A 101 24.82 -1.16 5.13
C LEU A 101 23.57 -1.38 4.28
N LYS A 102 23.65 -0.87 3.05
CA LYS A 102 22.67 -1.11 1.99
C LYS A 102 23.38 -1.12 0.65
N GLN A 103 22.84 -1.85 -0.31
CA GLN A 103 23.33 -1.82 -1.68
C GLN A 103 22.20 -2.12 -2.65
N SER A 104 22.17 -1.41 -3.77
CA SER A 104 21.16 -1.56 -4.82
C SER A 104 21.74 -2.24 -6.05
N ALA A 105 20.90 -2.95 -6.79
CA ALA A 105 21.24 -3.56 -8.07
C ALA A 105 20.09 -3.43 -9.08
N MET A 106 20.43 -3.53 -10.36
CA MET A 106 19.48 -3.55 -11.47
C MET A 106 19.73 -4.78 -12.34
N GLY A 107 18.64 -5.44 -12.75
CA GLY A 107 18.65 -6.48 -13.78
C GLY A 107 17.86 -6.05 -15.01
N VAL A 108 18.38 -6.36 -16.19
CA VAL A 108 17.75 -6.07 -17.48
C VAL A 108 17.27 -7.38 -18.10
N PHE A 109 16.03 -7.41 -18.59
CA PHE A 109 15.40 -8.61 -19.14
C PHE A 109 14.79 -8.31 -20.51
N ASN A 110 14.89 -9.28 -21.42
CA ASN A 110 14.28 -9.18 -22.75
C ASN A 110 12.76 -9.35 -22.71
N HIS A 111 12.23 -10.09 -21.73
CA HIS A 111 10.79 -10.35 -21.58
C HIS A 111 10.32 -10.05 -20.16
N ILE A 112 9.08 -9.59 -20.04
CA ILE A 112 8.46 -9.30 -18.73
C ILE A 112 8.29 -10.58 -17.91
N GLU A 113 7.93 -11.69 -18.55
CA GLU A 113 7.73 -12.98 -17.90
C GLU A 113 9.01 -13.48 -17.21
N ASP A 114 10.15 -13.35 -17.89
CA ASP A 114 11.48 -13.65 -17.37
C ASP A 114 11.77 -12.85 -16.08
N ALA A 115 11.50 -11.54 -16.10
CA ALA A 115 11.66 -10.67 -14.94
C ALA A 115 10.74 -11.08 -13.77
N MET A 116 9.45 -11.34 -14.03
CA MET A 116 8.52 -11.73 -12.96
C MET A 116 8.86 -13.10 -12.36
N ASN A 117 9.32 -14.05 -13.19
CA ASN A 117 9.85 -15.33 -12.72
C ASN A 117 11.10 -15.14 -11.85
N ALA A 118 12.00 -14.21 -12.22
CA ALA A 118 13.15 -13.86 -11.40
C ALA A 118 12.74 -13.32 -10.01
N VAL A 119 11.73 -12.44 -9.95
CA VAL A 119 11.16 -11.94 -8.68
C VAL A 119 10.67 -13.10 -7.82
N TYR A 120 9.80 -13.96 -8.37
CA TYR A 120 9.27 -15.11 -7.66
C TYR A 120 10.39 -16.03 -7.12
N LYS A 121 11.36 -16.37 -7.96
CA LYS A 121 12.47 -17.26 -7.58
C LYS A 121 13.35 -16.65 -6.50
N THR A 122 13.67 -15.36 -6.60
CA THR A 122 14.44 -14.62 -5.59
C THR A 122 13.78 -14.69 -4.22
N MET A 123 12.49 -14.36 -4.15
CA MET A 123 11.75 -14.36 -2.87
C MET A 123 11.58 -15.78 -2.32
N SER A 124 11.31 -16.76 -3.19
CA SER A 124 11.18 -18.18 -2.78
C SER A 124 12.52 -18.80 -2.35
N GLY A 125 13.65 -18.25 -2.80
CA GLY A 125 15.00 -18.65 -2.43
C GLY A 125 15.44 -18.16 -1.04
N GLY A 126 14.56 -17.43 -0.33
CA GLY A 126 14.82 -16.94 1.02
C GLY A 126 15.51 -15.58 1.08
N VAL A 127 15.74 -14.92 -0.05
CA VAL A 127 16.23 -13.53 -0.08
C VAL A 127 15.02 -12.59 0.00
N THR A 128 14.98 -11.75 1.03
CA THR A 128 13.95 -10.72 1.22
C THR A 128 14.59 -9.34 1.09
N PRO A 129 14.80 -8.84 -0.14
CA PRO A 129 15.31 -7.49 -0.34
C PRO A 129 14.33 -6.47 0.24
N VAL A 130 14.84 -5.32 0.66
CA VAL A 130 14.01 -4.22 1.16
C VAL A 130 13.21 -3.54 0.05
N ALA A 131 13.62 -3.74 -1.20
CA ALA A 131 12.85 -3.33 -2.36
C ALA A 131 13.05 -4.29 -3.54
N MET A 132 11.99 -4.50 -4.31
CA MET A 132 12.01 -5.24 -5.58
C MET A 132 11.00 -4.59 -6.53
N GLU A 133 11.51 -3.62 -7.28
CA GLU A 133 10.76 -2.75 -8.16
C GLU A 133 10.87 -3.19 -9.62
N PHE A 134 9.81 -2.95 -10.38
CA PHE A 134 9.69 -3.31 -11.78
C PHE A 134 9.32 -2.11 -12.64
N LEU A 135 9.89 -2.04 -13.84
CA LEU A 135 9.42 -1.16 -14.92
C LEU A 135 9.33 -1.97 -16.23
N ASP A 136 8.21 -1.84 -16.93
CA ASP A 136 8.02 -2.41 -18.27
C ASP A 136 8.69 -1.55 -19.38
N ASN A 137 8.72 -2.09 -20.61
CA ASN A 137 9.31 -1.39 -21.75
C ASN A 137 8.73 0.00 -22.02
N LEU A 138 7.41 0.20 -21.83
CA LEU A 138 6.77 1.51 -22.00
C LEU A 138 7.29 2.50 -20.95
N SER A 139 7.39 2.07 -19.69
CA SER A 139 7.92 2.91 -18.61
C SER A 139 9.40 3.26 -18.84
N ILE A 140 10.20 2.29 -19.29
CA ILE A 140 11.62 2.50 -19.63
C ILE A 140 11.75 3.54 -20.75
N LYS A 141 11.03 3.36 -21.86
CA LYS A 141 11.05 4.28 -23.01
C LYS A 141 10.59 5.68 -22.62
N ALA A 142 9.53 5.80 -21.83
CA ALA A 142 9.03 7.10 -21.39
C ALA A 142 10.06 7.87 -20.55
N VAL A 143 10.73 7.20 -19.62
CA VAL A 143 11.79 7.85 -18.83
C VAL A 143 12.96 8.26 -19.72
N GLU A 144 13.38 7.38 -20.63
CA GLU A 144 14.49 7.66 -21.53
C GLU A 144 14.18 8.82 -22.48
N GLU A 145 12.97 8.90 -23.01
CA GLU A 145 12.53 9.99 -23.89
C GLU A 145 12.60 11.36 -23.20
N ARG A 146 12.29 11.41 -21.90
CA ARG A 146 12.27 12.69 -21.16
C ARG A 146 13.62 13.11 -20.60
N PHE A 147 14.46 12.14 -20.22
CA PHE A 147 15.66 12.42 -19.44
C PHE A 147 16.98 11.96 -20.09
N SER A 148 16.93 11.16 -21.16
CA SER A 148 18.09 10.68 -21.91
C SER A 148 19.22 10.15 -21.01
N LYS A 149 18.87 9.20 -20.12
CA LYS A 149 19.77 8.66 -19.09
C LYS A 149 20.56 7.43 -19.56
N GLY A 150 20.35 6.97 -20.79
CA GLY A 150 20.98 5.76 -21.33
C GLY A 150 20.29 4.48 -20.86
N LEU A 151 19.00 4.53 -20.54
CA LEU A 151 18.24 3.33 -20.19
C LEU A 151 18.10 2.37 -21.40
N PRO A 152 18.04 1.05 -21.16
CA PRO A 152 18.00 0.05 -22.23
C PRO A 152 16.61 0.00 -22.89
N LYS A 153 16.38 0.84 -23.91
CA LYS A 153 15.07 0.96 -24.61
C LYS A 153 14.57 -0.32 -25.27
N ASP A 154 15.46 -1.27 -25.54
CA ASP A 154 15.13 -2.56 -26.15
C ASP A 154 14.81 -3.64 -25.12
N ALA A 155 14.99 -3.37 -23.82
CA ALA A 155 14.63 -4.29 -22.75
C ALA A 155 13.12 -4.44 -22.62
N GLY A 156 12.63 -5.67 -22.47
CA GLY A 156 11.24 -5.93 -22.14
C GLY A 156 10.87 -5.44 -20.73
N ALA A 157 11.82 -5.54 -19.80
CA ALA A 157 11.67 -5.10 -18.42
C ALA A 157 13.01 -4.78 -17.76
N ILE A 158 12.96 -3.95 -16.71
CA ILE A 158 14.04 -3.83 -15.74
C ILE A 158 13.50 -4.11 -14.33
N LEU A 159 14.34 -4.75 -13.52
CA LEU A 159 14.13 -4.89 -12.08
C LEU A 159 15.15 -4.05 -11.34
N ILE A 160 14.73 -3.35 -10.30
CA ILE A 160 15.60 -2.59 -9.40
C ILE A 160 15.37 -3.13 -7.99
N THR A 161 16.43 -3.56 -7.33
CA THR A 161 16.36 -4.13 -6.00
C THR A 161 17.35 -3.48 -5.07
N GLN A 162 17.02 -3.47 -3.78
CA GLN A 162 17.92 -3.02 -2.72
C GLN A 162 17.90 -4.04 -1.60
N VAL A 163 19.09 -4.33 -1.08
CA VAL A 163 19.29 -5.17 0.10
C VAL A 163 19.94 -4.34 1.19
N ASP A 164 19.70 -4.71 2.44
CA ASP A 164 20.35 -4.10 3.59
C ASP A 164 20.86 -5.17 4.56
N GLY A 165 21.65 -4.73 5.54
CA GLY A 165 22.31 -5.65 6.45
C GLY A 165 23.27 -4.96 7.42
N VAL A 166 23.77 -5.76 8.35
CA VAL A 166 24.70 -5.30 9.40
C VAL A 166 26.16 -5.56 9.06
N VAL A 167 26.44 -6.53 8.18
CA VAL A 167 27.78 -6.93 7.76
C VAL A 167 27.88 -7.06 6.24
N LYS A 168 29.07 -6.83 5.67
CA LYS A 168 29.26 -6.78 4.21
C LYS A 168 29.02 -8.14 3.56
N GLU A 169 29.35 -9.22 4.25
CA GLU A 169 29.17 -10.60 3.81
C GLU A 169 27.68 -10.91 3.58
N GLN A 170 26.79 -10.36 4.40
CA GLN A 170 25.35 -10.49 4.24
C GLN A 170 24.86 -9.77 2.98
N ILE A 171 25.35 -8.54 2.72
CA ILE A 171 25.02 -7.80 1.49
C ILE A 171 25.51 -8.57 0.26
N ALA A 172 26.76 -9.03 0.28
CA ALA A 172 27.36 -9.77 -0.81
C ALA A 172 26.62 -11.09 -1.10
N TRP A 173 26.24 -11.84 -0.05
CA TRP A 173 25.46 -13.07 -0.21
C TRP A 173 24.09 -12.80 -0.84
N GLN A 174 23.35 -11.79 -0.33
CA GLN A 174 22.03 -11.45 -0.88
C GLN A 174 22.11 -11.04 -2.35
N LEU A 175 23.07 -10.17 -2.71
CA LEU A 175 23.27 -9.75 -4.09
C LEU A 175 23.69 -10.90 -5.02
N ASN A 176 24.54 -11.81 -4.55
CA ASN A 176 24.95 -12.98 -5.32
C ASN A 176 23.77 -13.94 -5.59
N GLU A 177 22.92 -14.18 -4.59
CA GLU A 177 21.72 -15.00 -4.80
C GLU A 177 20.70 -14.31 -5.73
N ILE A 178 20.51 -12.99 -5.58
CA ILE A 178 19.68 -12.20 -6.52
C ILE A 178 20.23 -12.33 -7.94
N GLU A 179 21.53 -12.07 -8.15
CA GLU A 179 22.17 -12.14 -9.47
C GLU A 179 22.01 -13.54 -10.10
N LYS A 180 22.22 -14.59 -9.31
CA LYS A 180 22.03 -15.98 -9.72
C LYS A 180 20.59 -16.26 -10.14
N HIS A 181 19.60 -15.82 -9.35
CA HIS A 181 18.18 -15.99 -9.72
C HIS A 181 17.81 -15.18 -10.95
N PHE A 182 18.33 -13.97 -11.09
CA PHE A 182 18.10 -13.11 -12.25
C PHE A 182 18.67 -13.77 -13.52
N LYS A 183 19.94 -14.18 -13.49
CA LYS A 183 20.61 -14.85 -14.61
C LYS A 183 19.95 -16.17 -15.00
N ALA A 184 19.53 -16.97 -14.02
CA ALA A 184 18.82 -18.22 -14.27
C ALA A 184 17.44 -18.03 -14.94
N ASN A 185 16.88 -16.82 -14.89
CA ASN A 185 15.61 -16.45 -15.50
C ASN A 185 15.79 -15.38 -16.58
N GLY A 186 16.87 -15.43 -17.37
CA GLY A 186 16.97 -14.62 -18.59
C GLY A 186 17.43 -13.18 -18.43
N CYS A 187 18.00 -12.80 -17.27
CA CYS A 187 18.66 -11.50 -17.11
C CYS A 187 19.87 -11.41 -18.05
N VAL A 188 19.88 -10.39 -18.92
CA VAL A 188 20.93 -10.17 -19.92
C VAL A 188 22.03 -9.23 -19.44
N ASP A 189 21.71 -8.35 -18.50
CA ASP A 189 22.68 -7.45 -17.86
C ASP A 189 22.31 -7.25 -16.39
N PHE A 190 23.30 -7.32 -15.52
CA PHE A 190 23.15 -7.16 -14.08
C PHE A 190 24.20 -6.20 -13.55
N LYS A 191 23.75 -5.14 -12.87
CA LYS A 191 24.61 -4.09 -12.33
C LYS A 191 24.30 -3.84 -10.87
N ALA A 192 25.26 -4.14 -9.99
CA ALA A 192 25.24 -3.70 -8.60
C ALA A 192 25.94 -2.35 -8.46
N ALA A 193 25.29 -1.38 -7.80
CA ALA A 193 25.85 -0.06 -7.55
C ALA A 193 27.08 -0.15 -6.65
N GLN A 194 28.18 0.51 -7.04
CA GLN A 194 29.43 0.54 -6.28
C GLN A 194 29.56 1.77 -5.37
N ASN A 195 28.71 2.78 -5.58
CA ASN A 195 28.72 4.04 -4.85
C ASN A 195 27.32 4.67 -4.84
N GLU A 196 27.16 5.74 -4.07
CA GLU A 196 25.86 6.42 -3.91
C GLU A 196 25.36 7.04 -5.22
N GLN A 197 26.25 7.53 -6.09
CA GLN A 197 25.87 8.10 -7.38
C GLN A 197 25.25 7.03 -8.29
N GLU A 198 25.90 5.86 -8.40
CA GLU A 198 25.35 4.73 -9.14
C GLU A 198 24.02 4.27 -8.57
N GLU A 199 23.88 4.21 -7.23
CA GLU A 199 22.60 3.88 -6.60
C GLU A 199 21.51 4.88 -7.00
N GLN A 200 21.80 6.19 -6.94
CA GLN A 200 20.86 7.22 -7.38
C GLN A 200 20.49 7.07 -8.86
N ASP A 201 21.44 6.72 -9.71
CA ASP A 201 21.21 6.51 -11.15
C ASP A 201 20.32 5.29 -11.41
N LEU A 202 20.53 4.17 -10.70
CA LEU A 202 19.65 2.99 -10.79
C LEU A 202 18.21 3.37 -10.43
N TRP A 203 18.03 4.07 -9.30
CA TRP A 203 16.72 4.48 -8.79
C TRP A 203 16.08 5.64 -9.56
N PHE A 204 16.85 6.36 -10.37
CA PHE A 204 16.34 7.50 -11.14
C PHE A 204 15.17 7.07 -12.02
N SER A 205 15.28 5.91 -12.69
CA SER A 205 14.23 5.41 -13.57
C SER A 205 12.93 5.14 -12.83
N ARG A 206 12.99 4.38 -11.72
CA ARG A 206 11.80 4.07 -10.91
C ARG A 206 11.13 5.30 -10.31
N ARG A 207 11.92 6.24 -9.78
CA ARG A 207 11.41 7.50 -9.22
C ARG A 207 10.81 8.41 -10.28
N ASN A 208 11.21 8.23 -11.55
CA ASN A 208 10.74 9.03 -12.66
C ASN A 208 9.70 8.40 -13.59
N ALA A 209 9.30 7.14 -13.34
CA ALA A 209 8.37 6.43 -14.20
C ALA A 209 6.99 7.10 -14.29
N SER A 210 6.34 7.37 -13.15
CA SER A 210 4.94 7.82 -13.09
C SER A 210 4.68 9.17 -13.75
N GLN A 211 5.62 10.11 -13.65
CA GLN A 211 5.57 11.39 -14.36
C GLN A 211 5.97 11.24 -15.82
N SER A 212 6.84 10.30 -16.16
CA SER A 212 7.37 10.17 -17.52
C SER A 212 6.35 9.64 -18.51
N ILE A 213 5.48 8.74 -18.07
CA ILE A 213 4.46 8.12 -18.92
C ILE A 213 3.44 9.10 -19.51
N SER A 214 3.43 10.37 -19.08
CA SER A 214 2.61 11.43 -19.69
C SER A 214 2.91 11.67 -21.18
N VAL A 215 4.05 11.19 -21.69
CA VAL A 215 4.36 11.23 -23.13
C VAL A 215 3.35 10.43 -23.97
N TYR A 216 2.64 9.48 -23.38
CA TYR A 216 1.71 8.58 -24.10
C TYR A 216 0.25 9.06 -24.12
N GLY A 217 -0.10 10.17 -23.46
CA GLY A 217 -1.49 10.62 -23.43
C GLY A 217 -1.73 11.88 -22.62
N LYS A 218 -2.89 12.50 -22.84
CA LYS A 218 -3.31 13.74 -22.16
C LYS A 218 -3.98 13.49 -20.82
N LYS A 219 -4.56 12.30 -20.64
CA LYS A 219 -5.15 11.86 -19.37
C LYS A 219 -4.66 10.47 -19.01
N LYS A 220 -4.37 10.29 -17.74
CA LYS A 220 -3.96 9.02 -17.15
C LYS A 220 -5.10 8.49 -16.27
N LEU A 221 -5.56 7.27 -16.54
CA LEU A 221 -6.31 6.48 -15.56
C LEU A 221 -5.29 5.64 -14.80
N ASN A 222 -5.05 6.00 -13.54
CA ASN A 222 -4.01 5.39 -12.71
C ASN A 222 -4.68 4.52 -11.66
N GLU A 223 -4.37 3.23 -11.67
CA GLU A 223 -4.79 2.31 -10.63
C GLU A 223 -3.64 1.39 -10.21
N ASP A 224 -3.77 0.82 -9.02
CA ASP A 224 -2.87 -0.16 -8.43
C ASP A 224 -3.66 -1.43 -8.14
N VAL A 225 -3.13 -2.57 -8.55
CA VAL A 225 -3.67 -3.90 -8.23
C VAL A 225 -2.58 -4.74 -7.59
N THR A 226 -2.98 -5.69 -6.75
CA THR A 226 -2.04 -6.62 -6.14
C THR A 226 -2.52 -8.04 -6.39
N VAL A 227 -1.62 -8.92 -6.79
CA VAL A 227 -1.86 -10.36 -6.99
C VAL A 227 -0.82 -11.16 -6.23
N PRO A 228 -1.03 -12.46 -5.96
CA PRO A 228 0.05 -13.34 -5.52
C PRO A 228 1.24 -13.21 -6.47
N ARG A 229 2.47 -13.15 -5.93
CA ARG A 229 3.70 -12.96 -6.72
C ARG A 229 3.85 -13.93 -7.89
N ALA A 230 3.39 -15.17 -7.72
CA ALA A 230 3.40 -16.20 -8.75
C ALA A 230 2.47 -15.88 -9.94
N SER A 231 1.46 -15.03 -9.72
CA SER A 231 0.47 -14.60 -10.72
C SER A 231 0.85 -13.30 -11.44
N LEU A 232 1.96 -12.64 -11.05
CA LEU A 232 2.45 -11.43 -11.72
C LEU A 232 2.67 -11.61 -13.24
N PRO A 233 3.28 -12.72 -13.73
CA PRO A 233 3.39 -12.94 -15.17
C PRO A 233 2.03 -12.98 -15.87
N SER A 234 1.06 -13.71 -15.30
CA SER A 234 -0.29 -13.84 -15.85
C SER A 234 -1.03 -12.51 -15.86
N LEU A 235 -0.94 -11.72 -14.78
CA LEU A 235 -1.53 -10.38 -14.72
C LEU A 235 -1.00 -9.48 -15.84
N LEU A 236 0.33 -9.42 -16.03
CA LEU A 236 0.93 -8.56 -17.05
C LEU A 236 0.64 -9.05 -18.48
N GLN A 237 0.47 -10.36 -18.68
CA GLN A 237 -0.03 -10.92 -19.95
C GLN A 237 -1.47 -10.48 -20.23
N GLU A 238 -2.37 -10.51 -19.23
CA GLU A 238 -3.74 -10.01 -19.39
C GLU A 238 -3.77 -8.50 -19.66
N VAL A 239 -2.96 -7.71 -18.94
CA VAL A 239 -2.84 -6.27 -19.22
C VAL A 239 -2.35 -6.02 -20.65
N ALA A 240 -1.42 -6.83 -21.16
CA ALA A 240 -0.95 -6.72 -22.55
C ALA A 240 -2.07 -7.05 -23.57
N LYS A 241 -2.91 -8.06 -23.30
CA LYS A 241 -4.08 -8.39 -24.13
C LYS A 241 -5.10 -7.26 -24.12
N ILE A 242 -5.40 -6.69 -22.95
CA ILE A 242 -6.34 -5.57 -22.79
C ILE A 242 -5.80 -4.32 -23.51
N SER A 243 -4.52 -4.03 -23.36
CA SER A 243 -3.80 -2.98 -24.10
C SER A 243 -3.99 -3.11 -25.61
N GLN A 244 -3.81 -4.32 -26.17
CA GLN A 244 -4.03 -4.58 -27.60
C GLN A 244 -5.51 -4.48 -28.00
N LYS A 245 -6.42 -5.05 -27.20
CA LYS A 245 -7.87 -5.07 -27.46
C LYS A 245 -8.44 -3.66 -27.57
N TYR A 246 -8.05 -2.77 -26.68
CA TYR A 246 -8.56 -1.39 -26.63
C TYR A 246 -7.69 -0.39 -27.39
N GLY A 247 -6.46 -0.76 -27.77
CA GLY A 247 -5.51 0.10 -28.47
C GLY A 247 -4.85 1.16 -27.59
N PHE A 248 -4.87 0.99 -26.26
CA PHE A 248 -4.25 1.93 -25.32
C PHE A 248 -2.80 1.58 -25.03
N LYS A 249 -1.98 2.60 -24.74
CA LYS A 249 -0.69 2.37 -24.07
C LYS A 249 -0.94 2.22 -22.58
N ILE A 250 -0.52 1.09 -22.02
CA ILE A 250 -0.71 0.77 -20.60
C ILE A 250 0.64 0.48 -19.93
N PRO A 251 1.48 1.51 -19.66
CA PRO A 251 2.71 1.33 -18.91
C PRO A 251 2.46 0.78 -17.50
N CYS A 252 3.24 -0.23 -17.16
CA CYS A 252 3.22 -0.91 -15.88
C CYS A 252 4.56 -0.77 -15.15
N PHE A 253 4.48 -0.42 -13.86
CA PHE A 253 5.62 -0.41 -12.94
C PHE A 253 5.09 -0.67 -11.53
N GLY A 254 5.93 -1.12 -10.59
CA GLY A 254 5.46 -1.31 -9.22
C GLY A 254 6.34 -2.14 -8.31
N HIS A 255 5.79 -2.38 -7.11
CA HIS A 255 6.40 -3.08 -5.99
C HIS A 255 6.20 -4.59 -6.13
N THR A 256 6.88 -5.19 -7.11
CA THR A 256 6.73 -6.63 -7.41
C THR A 256 7.16 -7.56 -6.29
N GLY A 257 7.97 -7.09 -5.34
CA GLY A 257 8.26 -7.79 -4.09
C GLY A 257 7.01 -8.13 -3.26
N ASP A 258 5.97 -7.31 -3.38
CA ASP A 258 4.69 -7.47 -2.68
C ASP A 258 3.56 -7.95 -3.61
N GLY A 259 3.87 -8.19 -4.89
CA GLY A 259 2.88 -8.52 -5.91
C GLY A 259 2.05 -7.33 -6.40
N ASN A 260 2.45 -6.10 -6.06
CA ASN A 260 1.74 -4.88 -6.40
C ASN A 260 2.25 -4.26 -7.73
N VAL A 261 1.31 -3.89 -8.59
CA VAL A 261 1.58 -3.28 -9.91
C VAL A 261 0.67 -2.08 -10.12
N HIS A 262 1.27 -0.96 -10.50
CA HIS A 262 0.56 0.20 -11.04
C HIS A 262 0.30 0.00 -12.52
N VAL A 263 -0.98 0.08 -12.91
CA VAL A 263 -1.44 -0.08 -14.28
C VAL A 263 -2.02 1.27 -14.73
N ASN A 264 -1.42 1.86 -15.76
CA ASN A 264 -1.69 3.24 -16.14
C ASN A 264 -2.24 3.31 -17.56
N ILE A 265 -3.56 3.43 -17.73
CA ILE A 265 -4.18 3.54 -19.06
C ILE A 265 -4.03 4.98 -19.56
N MET A 266 -3.30 5.15 -20.65
CA MET A 266 -3.00 6.46 -21.24
C MET A 266 -4.00 6.81 -22.33
N LEU A 267 -4.79 7.85 -22.10
CA LEU A 267 -5.81 8.33 -23.03
C LEU A 267 -5.27 9.51 -23.85
N GLU A 268 -5.28 9.36 -25.17
CA GLU A 268 -4.83 10.41 -26.10
C GLU A 268 -5.89 11.52 -26.23
N ASP A 269 -7.16 11.13 -26.42
CA ASP A 269 -8.30 12.04 -26.40
C ASP A 269 -9.29 11.66 -25.28
N PRO A 270 -9.25 12.36 -24.13
CA PRO A 270 -10.13 12.08 -23.00
C PRO A 270 -11.62 12.23 -23.31
N LYS A 271 -12.04 12.95 -24.36
CA LYS A 271 -13.46 13.05 -24.71
C LYS A 271 -13.96 11.81 -25.43
N ARG A 272 -13.10 11.20 -26.26
CA ARG A 272 -13.41 10.01 -27.05
C ARG A 272 -13.13 8.71 -26.28
N ASP A 273 -12.04 8.69 -25.53
CA ASP A 273 -11.42 7.47 -25.04
C ASP A 273 -11.85 7.08 -23.61
N LEU A 274 -12.51 7.99 -22.88
CA LEU A 274 -12.74 7.80 -21.43
C LEU A 274 -13.62 6.60 -21.10
N GLU A 275 -14.69 6.37 -21.87
CA GLU A 275 -15.60 5.25 -21.64
C GLU A 275 -14.87 3.91 -21.85
N LYS A 276 -14.21 3.74 -23.01
CA LYS A 276 -13.36 2.58 -23.31
C LYS A 276 -12.22 2.41 -22.30
N GLY A 277 -11.66 3.52 -21.82
CA GLY A 277 -10.63 3.50 -20.77
C GLY A 277 -11.17 2.93 -19.46
N HIS A 278 -12.42 3.23 -19.09
CA HIS A 278 -13.07 2.65 -17.92
C HIS A 278 -13.44 1.18 -18.11
N GLU A 279 -13.85 0.76 -19.32
CA GLU A 279 -14.08 -0.65 -19.65
C GLU A 279 -12.79 -1.47 -19.57
N ALA A 280 -11.70 -0.96 -20.16
CA ALA A 280 -10.36 -1.57 -20.05
C ALA A 280 -9.91 -1.69 -18.59
N MET A 281 -10.19 -0.67 -17.77
CA MET A 281 -9.88 -0.68 -16.33
C MET A 281 -10.65 -1.76 -15.58
N GLU A 282 -11.94 -1.90 -15.89
CA GLU A 282 -12.78 -2.93 -15.29
C GLU A 282 -12.27 -4.34 -15.61
N GLU A 283 -11.85 -4.60 -16.85
CA GLU A 283 -11.23 -5.88 -17.23
C GLU A 283 -9.91 -6.13 -16.49
N ILE A 284 -9.10 -5.09 -16.25
CA ILE A 284 -7.86 -5.23 -15.45
C ILE A 284 -8.20 -5.62 -14.01
N PHE A 285 -9.22 -5.00 -13.40
CA PHE A 285 -9.66 -5.38 -12.06
C PHE A 285 -10.21 -6.80 -12.03
N GLN A 286 -11.02 -7.21 -13.00
CA GLN A 286 -11.51 -8.58 -13.11
C GLN A 286 -10.36 -9.58 -13.25
N ALA A 287 -9.36 -9.28 -14.08
CA ALA A 287 -8.17 -10.12 -14.23
C ALA A 287 -7.42 -10.26 -12.89
N ALA A 288 -7.17 -9.15 -12.18
CA ALA A 288 -6.51 -9.18 -10.87
C ALA A 288 -7.29 -10.03 -9.85
N ILE A 289 -8.61 -9.86 -9.74
CA ILE A 289 -9.45 -10.65 -8.83
C ILE A 289 -9.48 -12.13 -9.22
N SER A 290 -9.56 -12.45 -10.52
CA SER A 290 -9.54 -13.85 -11.00
C SER A 290 -8.24 -14.58 -10.67
N LEU A 291 -7.16 -13.82 -10.44
CA LEU A 291 -5.85 -14.31 -10.03
C LEU A 291 -5.67 -14.28 -8.50
N GLU A 292 -6.77 -14.26 -7.74
CA GLU A 292 -6.80 -14.19 -6.27
C GLU A 292 -6.16 -12.90 -5.71
N GLY A 293 -6.21 -11.82 -6.47
CA GLY A 293 -5.70 -10.51 -6.10
C GLY A 293 -6.71 -9.60 -5.38
N THR A 294 -6.36 -8.32 -5.29
CA THR A 294 -7.18 -7.24 -4.72
C THR A 294 -7.19 -6.01 -5.62
N LEU A 295 -8.27 -5.22 -5.52
CA LEU A 295 -8.51 -3.98 -6.27
C LEU A 295 -7.53 -2.85 -5.91
N SER A 296 -6.83 -2.95 -4.78
CA SER A 296 -5.85 -1.95 -4.36
C SER A 296 -4.79 -2.57 -3.47
N GLY A 297 -3.53 -2.23 -3.74
CA GLY A 297 -2.41 -2.49 -2.84
C GLY A 297 -2.16 -1.35 -1.86
N GLU A 298 -2.20 -0.10 -2.32
CA GLU A 298 -1.77 1.07 -1.53
C GLU A 298 -2.71 2.29 -1.59
N HIS A 299 -3.44 2.52 -2.70
CA HIS A 299 -4.22 3.75 -2.84
C HIS A 299 -5.60 3.72 -2.13
N GLY A 300 -6.05 2.52 -1.74
CA GLY A 300 -7.40 2.28 -1.22
C GLY A 300 -8.48 2.28 -2.31
N ILE A 301 -9.74 2.21 -1.88
CA ILE A 301 -10.89 2.09 -2.78
C ILE A 301 -11.51 3.46 -3.10
N GLY A 302 -11.73 4.27 -2.06
CA GLY A 302 -12.32 5.60 -2.21
C GLY A 302 -13.65 5.59 -2.96
N LEU A 303 -13.86 6.59 -3.81
CA LEU A 303 -15.01 6.67 -4.72
C LEU A 303 -14.71 6.01 -6.07
N SER A 304 -13.48 6.11 -6.56
CA SER A 304 -13.08 5.63 -7.89
C SER A 304 -13.29 4.13 -8.04
N LYS A 305 -12.96 3.35 -7.01
CA LYS A 305 -13.07 1.88 -7.04
C LYS A 305 -14.31 1.33 -6.34
N ALA A 306 -15.15 2.18 -5.75
CA ALA A 306 -16.33 1.78 -4.98
C ALA A 306 -17.26 0.85 -5.77
N LYS A 307 -17.48 1.15 -7.05
CA LYS A 307 -18.34 0.36 -7.94
C LYS A 307 -17.80 -1.06 -8.24
N PHE A 308 -16.50 -1.29 -8.04
CA PHE A 308 -15.85 -2.57 -8.29
C PHE A 308 -15.77 -3.46 -7.05
N MET A 309 -16.14 -2.96 -5.86
CA MET A 309 -16.14 -3.75 -4.62
C MET A 309 -16.89 -5.09 -4.73
N PRO A 310 -18.05 -5.19 -5.43
CA PRO A 310 -18.72 -6.47 -5.64
C PRO A 310 -17.94 -7.49 -6.50
N LEU A 311 -16.88 -7.06 -7.20
CA LEU A 311 -15.96 -7.99 -7.86
C LEU A 311 -15.11 -8.72 -6.82
N ALA A 312 -14.62 -8.00 -5.81
CA ALA A 312 -13.70 -8.53 -4.80
C ALA A 312 -14.40 -9.20 -3.61
N PHE A 313 -15.62 -8.76 -3.28
CA PHE A 313 -16.36 -9.21 -2.12
C PHE A 313 -17.76 -9.67 -2.49
N ASN A 314 -18.17 -10.80 -1.92
CA ASN A 314 -19.50 -11.33 -2.15
C ASN A 314 -20.56 -10.48 -1.40
N HIS A 315 -21.83 -10.77 -1.69
CA HIS A 315 -22.95 -10.03 -1.12
C HIS A 315 -22.95 -10.02 0.42
N SER A 316 -22.65 -11.16 1.05
CA SER A 316 -22.65 -11.28 2.51
C SER A 316 -21.53 -10.45 3.17
N GLU A 317 -20.36 -10.41 2.55
CA GLU A 317 -19.23 -9.58 3.01
C GLU A 317 -19.55 -8.09 2.86
N MET A 318 -20.13 -7.70 1.73
CA MET A 318 -20.57 -6.32 1.51
C MET A 318 -21.65 -5.90 2.52
N GLU A 319 -22.60 -6.78 2.84
CA GLU A 319 -23.60 -6.53 3.88
C GLU A 319 -22.98 -6.40 5.27
N LEU A 320 -21.97 -7.21 5.60
CA LEU A 320 -21.22 -7.06 6.84
C LEU A 320 -20.57 -5.67 6.94
N PHE A 321 -19.92 -5.20 5.86
CA PHE A 321 -19.30 -3.87 5.82
C PHE A 321 -20.35 -2.76 6.00
N ARG A 322 -21.51 -2.87 5.35
CA ARG A 322 -22.62 -1.91 5.51
C ARG A 322 -23.16 -1.90 6.94
N ASN A 323 -23.32 -3.07 7.56
CA ASN A 323 -23.79 -3.18 8.94
C ASN A 323 -22.83 -2.53 9.93
N ILE A 324 -21.51 -2.74 9.76
CA ILE A 324 -20.50 -2.07 10.57
C ILE A 324 -20.56 -0.55 10.35
N LYS A 325 -20.61 -0.10 9.10
CA LYS A 325 -20.74 1.31 8.75
C LYS A 325 -21.97 1.95 9.38
N LYS A 326 -23.13 1.31 9.29
CA LYS A 326 -24.39 1.79 9.87
C LYS A 326 -24.36 1.82 11.40
N ALA A 327 -23.67 0.88 12.04
CA ALA A 327 -23.54 0.86 13.50
C ALA A 327 -22.68 2.04 14.01
N LEU A 328 -21.63 2.41 13.27
CA LEU A 328 -20.69 3.47 13.65
C LEU A 328 -21.10 4.86 13.12
N ASP A 329 -21.82 4.92 12.00
CA ASP A 329 -22.33 6.14 11.38
C ASP A 329 -23.78 5.95 10.91
N PRO A 330 -24.75 5.95 11.84
CA PRO A 330 -26.16 5.65 11.53
C PRO A 330 -26.80 6.65 10.56
N ASN A 331 -26.28 7.88 10.50
CA ASN A 331 -26.78 8.95 9.65
C ASN A 331 -26.04 9.06 8.30
N ASN A 332 -25.04 8.18 8.07
CA ASN A 332 -24.20 8.16 6.87
C ASN A 332 -23.56 9.51 6.51
N ILE A 333 -23.09 10.26 7.50
CA ILE A 333 -22.49 11.59 7.28
C ILE A 333 -20.98 11.53 7.03
N LEU A 334 -20.32 10.43 7.41
CA LEU A 334 -18.88 10.27 7.28
C LEU A 334 -18.52 9.64 5.93
N ASN A 335 -18.19 10.45 4.93
CA ASN A 335 -17.73 9.99 3.61
C ASN A 335 -18.70 9.01 2.90
N PRO A 336 -19.95 9.42 2.61
CA PRO A 336 -20.90 8.57 1.90
C PRO A 336 -20.39 8.17 0.50
N PHE A 337 -20.87 7.04 -0.03
CA PHE A 337 -20.60 6.48 -1.36
C PHE A 337 -19.18 5.94 -1.60
N LYS A 338 -18.27 6.09 -0.64
CA LYS A 338 -16.94 5.48 -0.73
C LYS A 338 -17.01 4.01 -0.28
N MET A 339 -16.06 3.20 -0.74
CA MET A 339 -15.99 1.75 -0.42
C MET A 339 -17.20 0.92 -0.87
N GLY A 340 -18.11 1.48 -1.70
CA GLY A 340 -19.35 0.78 -2.09
C GLY A 340 -20.37 0.66 -0.96
N LEU A 341 -20.29 1.56 0.04
CA LEU A 341 -21.12 1.62 1.25
C LEU A 341 -21.99 2.89 1.29
#